data_AF-A0A1C0YBV4-F1
#
_entry.id   AF-A0A1C0YBV4-F1
#
_cell.length_a   1.000
_cell.length_b   1.000
_cell.length_c   1.000
_cell.angle_alpha   90.00
_cell.angle_beta   90.00
_cell.angle_gamma   90.00
#
_symmetry.space_group_name_H-M   'P 1'
#
loop_
_entity.id
_entity.type
_entity.pdbx_description
1 polymer ?
#
loop_
_entity_poly.entity_id
_entity_poly.type
_entity_poly.pdbx_seq_one_letter_code
_entity_poly.pdbx_strand_id
1 'polypeptide(L)'
;MNYTEITSIEQWQQVLATSNEQPILVLKHSTTCPISAAAYSEFTAVDFEHAYLVKVIESRDVSNEIAANLDVQHASPQAIVIKDGKASWQATHHAVTAKAIEEAIA
;
A
#
# COMPACT_ATOMS: atom_id res chain seq x y z
N MET A 1 8.27 -0.42 -11.71
CA MET A 1 8.51 0.08 -10.35
C MET A 1 9.44 -0.84 -9.57
N ASN A 2 10.30 -0.30 -8.71
CA ASN A 2 10.93 -1.07 -7.62
C ASN A 2 10.09 -0.84 -6.36
N TYR A 3 9.73 -1.90 -5.63
CA TYR A 3 9.03 -1.80 -4.34
C TYR A 3 9.70 -2.68 -3.29
N THR A 4 9.50 -2.35 -2.02
CA THR A 4 9.96 -3.18 -0.90
C THR A 4 8.79 -3.94 -0.27
N GLU A 5 8.95 -5.24 -0.05
CA GLU A 5 7.94 -6.05 0.65
C GLU A 5 8.07 -5.87 2.17
N ILE A 6 6.95 -5.59 2.84
CA ILE A 6 6.83 -5.47 4.28
C ILE A 6 6.31 -6.80 4.82
N THR A 7 7.11 -7.47 5.64
CA THR A 7 6.82 -8.79 6.20
C THR A 7 6.81 -8.82 7.73
N SER A 8 7.18 -7.72 8.40
CA SER A 8 7.12 -7.58 9.85
C SER A 8 6.58 -6.23 10.31
N ILE A 9 6.09 -6.17 11.56
CA ILE A 9 5.62 -4.94 12.20
C ILE A 9 6.77 -3.93 12.32
N GLU A 10 7.99 -4.38 12.62
CA GLU A 10 9.16 -3.50 12.72
C GLU A 10 9.46 -2.81 11.38
N GLN A 11 9.41 -3.55 10.27
CA GLN A 11 9.54 -2.97 8.93
C GLN A 11 8.43 -1.95 8.66
N TRP A 12 7.18 -2.27 9.03
CA TRP A 12 6.08 -1.33 8.88
C TRP A 12 6.32 -0.03 9.65
N GLN A 13 6.77 -0.09 10.90
CA GLN A 13 7.05 1.11 11.70
C GLN A 13 8.16 1.98 11.07
N GLN A 14 9.20 1.36 10.51
CA GLN A 14 10.25 2.08 9.78
C GLN A 14 9.70 2.77 8.51
N VAL A 15 8.91 2.04 7.74
CA VAL A 15 8.26 2.56 6.52
C VAL A 15 7.30 3.72 6.86
N LEU A 16 6.48 3.56 7.89
CA LEU A 16 5.57 4.60 8.36
C LEU A 16 6.33 5.86 8.80
N ALA A 17 7.50 5.71 9.45
CA ALA A 17 8.33 6.85 9.82
C ALA A 17 8.84 7.64 8.60
N THR A 18 9.20 6.96 7.51
CA THR A 18 9.59 7.59 6.23
C THR A 18 8.50 8.52 5.68
N SER A 19 7.22 8.22 5.96
CA SER A 19 6.10 9.05 5.50
C SER A 19 6.10 10.50 6.03
N ASN A 20 6.87 10.78 7.10
CA ASN A 20 7.05 12.12 7.65
C ASN A 20 8.05 12.98 6.87
N GLU A 21 8.89 12.35 6.06
CA GLU A 21 9.89 13.04 5.23
C GLU A 21 9.37 13.19 3.80
N GLN A 22 8.68 12.18 3.29
CA GLN A 22 8.14 12.14 1.93
C GLN A 22 6.95 11.19 1.84
N PRO A 23 6.00 11.40 0.91
CA PRO A 23 4.89 10.48 0.71
C PRO A 23 5.38 9.06 0.39
N ILE A 24 4.66 8.06 0.87
CA ILE A 24 4.88 6.65 0.55
C ILE A 24 3.61 6.03 -0.03
N LEU A 25 3.76 4.98 -0.83
CA LEU A 25 2.66 4.22 -1.41
C LEU A 25 2.72 2.78 -0.89
N VAL A 26 1.65 2.28 -0.30
CA VAL A 26 1.54 0.89 0.17
C VAL A 26 0.42 0.17 -0.58
N LEU A 27 0.73 -1.00 -1.16
CA LEU A 27 -0.28 -1.93 -1.66
C LEU A 27 -0.47 -3.11 -0.70
N LYS A 28 -1.72 -3.35 -0.29
CA LYS A 28 -2.15 -4.55 0.43
C LYS A 28 -2.65 -5.59 -0.57
N HIS A 29 -1.80 -6.54 -0.91
CA HIS A 29 -2.04 -7.51 -1.98
C HIS A 29 -2.41 -8.89 -1.42
N SER A 30 -3.53 -9.45 -1.85
CA SER A 30 -3.86 -10.87 -1.70
C SER A 30 -3.30 -11.67 -2.88
N THR A 31 -2.42 -12.63 -2.59
CA THR A 31 -1.74 -13.49 -3.59
C THR A 31 -2.64 -14.55 -4.21
N THR A 32 -3.83 -14.79 -3.65
CA THR A 32 -4.79 -15.81 -4.14
C THR A 32 -6.04 -15.21 -4.78
N CYS A 33 -6.14 -13.88 -4.87
CA CYS A 33 -7.32 -13.19 -5.40
C CYS A 33 -7.02 -12.58 -6.79
N PRO A 34 -7.74 -12.96 -7.87
CA PRO A 34 -7.54 -12.40 -9.20
C PRO A 34 -7.75 -10.88 -9.29
N ILE A 35 -8.70 -10.32 -8.53
CA ILE A 35 -8.93 -8.87 -8.46
C ILE A 35 -7.69 -8.17 -7.88
N SER A 36 -7.05 -8.81 -6.91
CA SER A 36 -5.82 -8.31 -6.30
C SER A 36 -4.61 -8.44 -7.21
N ALA A 37 -4.57 -9.45 -8.07
CA ALA A 37 -3.55 -9.57 -9.11
C ALA A 37 -3.66 -8.43 -10.15
N ALA A 38 -4.88 -8.06 -10.55
CA ALA A 38 -5.09 -6.91 -11.44
C ALA A 38 -4.62 -5.60 -10.81
N ALA A 39 -5.02 -5.34 -9.56
CA ALA A 39 -4.56 -4.16 -8.81
C ALA A 39 -3.04 -4.13 -8.60
N TYR A 40 -2.41 -5.29 -8.43
CA TYR A 40 -0.95 -5.41 -8.38
C TYR A 40 -0.28 -5.02 -9.71
N SER A 41 -0.83 -5.46 -10.85
CA SER A 41 -0.34 -5.03 -12.17
C SER A 41 -0.40 -3.51 -12.33
N GLU A 42 -1.53 -2.91 -11.97
CA GLU A 42 -1.72 -1.44 -11.98
C GLU A 42 -0.70 -0.73 -11.08
N PHE A 43 -0.51 -1.21 -9.84
CA PHE A 43 0.50 -0.69 -8.91
C PHE A 43 1.91 -0.76 -9.48
N THR A 44 2.31 -1.89 -10.08
CA THR A 44 3.67 -2.07 -10.63
C THR A 44 3.96 -1.24 -11.90
N ALA A 45 2.91 -0.74 -12.55
CA ALA A 45 3.01 0.10 -13.75
C ALA A 45 3.36 1.56 -13.44
N VAL A 46 3.17 2.00 -12.18
CA VAL A 46 3.49 3.36 -11.73
C VAL A 46 5.00 3.51 -11.52
N ASP A 47 5.54 4.70 -11.78
CA ASP A 47 6.92 5.05 -11.43
C ASP A 47 6.97 5.83 -10.12
N PHE A 48 7.27 5.14 -9.02
CA PHE A 48 7.38 5.74 -7.69
C PHE A 48 8.42 5.01 -6.85
N GLU A 49 9.37 5.75 -6.28
CA GLU A 49 10.50 5.18 -5.55
C GLU A 49 10.09 4.63 -4.16
N HIS A 50 9.20 5.33 -3.46
CA HIS A 50 8.79 4.97 -2.10
C HIS A 50 7.54 4.09 -2.09
N ALA A 51 7.61 3.02 -2.89
CA ALA A 51 6.55 2.04 -3.01
C ALA A 51 6.83 0.79 -2.16
N TYR A 52 5.79 0.30 -1.51
CA TYR A 52 5.83 -0.83 -0.61
C TYR A 52 4.66 -1.76 -0.84
N LEU A 53 4.85 -3.03 -0.50
CA LEU A 53 3.82 -4.06 -0.65
C LEU A 53 3.76 -4.92 0.61
N VAL A 54 2.55 -5.20 1.08
CA VAL A 54 2.30 -6.23 2.11
C VAL A 54 1.41 -7.31 1.51
N LYS A 55 1.83 -8.56 1.64
CA LYS A 55 0.99 -9.70 1.24
C LYS A 55 0.07 -10.07 2.38
N VAL A 56 -1.24 -9.93 2.19
CA VAL A 56 -2.20 -9.97 3.30
C VAL A 56 -2.45 -11.36 3.86
N ILE A 57 -2.15 -12.42 3.08
CA ILE A 57 -2.33 -13.82 3.51
C ILE A 57 -1.13 -14.26 4.34
N GLU A 58 0.07 -13.87 3.92
CA GLU A 58 1.35 -14.24 4.49
C GLU A 58 1.73 -13.35 5.70
N SER A 59 1.30 -12.08 5.69
CA SER A 59 1.63 -11.08 6.72
C SER A 59 0.35 -10.40 7.26
N ARG A 60 -0.59 -11.22 7.74
CA ARG A 60 -1.93 -10.77 8.18
C ARG A 60 -1.87 -9.77 9.34
N ASP A 61 -0.98 -10.00 10.28
CA ASP A 61 -0.70 -9.10 11.41
C ASP A 61 -0.23 -7.73 10.93
N VAL A 62 0.78 -7.68 10.06
CA VAL A 62 1.28 -6.45 9.44
C VAL A 62 0.18 -5.72 8.68
N SER A 63 -0.58 -6.47 7.87
CA SER A 63 -1.72 -5.93 7.13
C SER A 63 -2.78 -5.30 8.04
N ASN A 64 -3.06 -5.91 9.19
CA ASN A 64 -4.01 -5.34 10.16
C ASN A 64 -3.43 -4.11 10.88
N GLU A 65 -2.15 -4.15 11.24
CA GLU A 65 -1.45 -3.03 11.88
C GLU A 65 -1.45 -1.79 10.98
N ILE A 66 -1.19 -1.96 9.67
CA ILE A 66 -1.29 -0.87 8.69
C ILE A 66 -2.68 -0.22 8.71
N ALA A 67 -3.75 -1.02 8.70
CA ALA A 67 -5.10 -0.50 8.72
C ALA A 67 -5.41 0.25 10.03
N ALA A 68 -4.97 -0.30 11.16
CA ALA A 68 -5.17 0.30 12.48
C ALA A 68 -4.39 1.61 12.66
N ASN A 69 -3.11 1.65 12.28
CA ASN A 69 -2.27 2.84 12.41
C ASN A 69 -2.75 3.99 11.53
N LEU A 70 -3.31 3.68 10.36
CA LEU A 70 -3.79 4.67 9.40
C LEU A 70 -5.25 5.06 9.59
N ASP A 71 -5.96 4.46 10.56
CA ASP A 71 -7.39 4.63 10.79
C ASP A 71 -8.24 4.41 9.52
N VAL A 72 -7.90 3.37 8.76
CA VAL A 72 -8.64 2.96 7.55
C VAL A 72 -9.25 1.58 7.72
N GLN A 73 -10.40 1.37 7.07
CA GLN A 73 -10.97 0.02 7.00
C GLN A 73 -10.03 -0.90 6.21
N HIS A 74 -9.76 -2.09 6.76
CA HIS A 74 -8.99 -3.12 6.06
C HIS A 74 -9.70 -3.54 4.77
N ALA A 75 -8.99 -3.52 3.64
CA ALA A 75 -9.42 -4.11 2.38
C ALA A 75 -8.25 -4.80 1.64
N SER A 76 -8.56 -5.70 0.70
CA SER A 76 -7.59 -6.23 -0.26
C SER A 76 -8.28 -6.58 -1.60
N PRO A 77 -7.76 -6.08 -2.74
CA PRO A 77 -6.63 -5.17 -2.84
C PRO A 77 -6.97 -3.77 -2.30
N GLN A 78 -5.97 -3.10 -1.72
CA GLN A 78 -6.06 -1.73 -1.21
C GLN A 78 -4.73 -1.03 -1.44
N ALA A 79 -4.74 0.09 -2.16
CA ALA A 79 -3.59 0.98 -2.31
C ALA A 79 -3.81 2.20 -1.39
N ILE A 80 -2.76 2.64 -0.71
CA ILE A 80 -2.82 3.74 0.26
C ILE A 80 -1.61 4.65 0.04
N VAL A 81 -1.85 5.93 -0.18
CA VAL A 81 -0.81 6.96 -0.11
C VAL A 81 -0.80 7.50 1.31
N ILE A 82 0.39 7.56 1.90
CA ILE A 82 0.58 7.94 3.30
C ILE A 82 1.52 9.13 3.33
N LYS A 83 1.13 10.16 4.09
CA LYS A 83 1.90 11.39 4.30
C LYS A 83 1.73 11.85 5.74
N ASP A 84 2.82 12.27 6.37
CA ASP A 84 2.83 12.72 7.77
C ASP A 84 2.21 11.70 8.73
N GLY A 85 2.50 10.41 8.50
CA GLY A 85 1.98 9.30 9.29
C GLY A 85 0.49 8.98 9.09
N LYS A 86 -0.18 9.59 8.11
CA LYS A 86 -1.63 9.46 7.90
C LYS A 86 -1.96 9.03 6.47
N ALA A 87 -3.05 8.29 6.29
CA ALA A 87 -3.58 8.01 4.96
C ALA A 87 -4.11 9.31 4.33
N SER A 88 -3.43 9.81 3.30
CA SER A 88 -3.87 10.98 2.53
C SER A 88 -4.83 10.59 1.41
N TRP A 89 -4.70 9.36 0.90
CA TRP A 89 -5.56 8.80 -0.14
C TRP A 89 -5.59 7.28 -0.05
N GLN A 90 -6.70 6.67 -0.48
CA GLN A 90 -6.78 5.23 -0.68
C GLN A 90 -7.73 4.85 -1.83
N ALA A 91 -7.46 3.70 -2.44
CA ALA A 91 -8.36 3.02 -3.36
C ALA A 91 -8.39 1.52 -3.09
N THR A 92 -9.49 0.86 -3.45
CA THR A 92 -9.65 -0.60 -3.27
C THR A 92 -10.23 -1.26 -4.51
N HIS A 93 -10.03 -2.58 -4.65
CA HIS A 93 -10.58 -3.38 -5.76
C HIS A 93 -10.30 -2.72 -7.12
N HIS A 94 -11.34 -2.50 -7.93
CA HIS A 94 -11.25 -1.93 -9.27
C HIS A 94 -10.90 -0.43 -9.29
N ALA A 95 -10.92 0.25 -8.15
CA ALA A 95 -10.50 1.64 -8.07
C ALA A 95 -8.97 1.78 -8.00
N VAL A 96 -8.25 0.69 -7.70
CA VAL A 96 -6.78 0.68 -7.76
C VAL A 96 -6.36 0.61 -9.23
N THR A 97 -6.06 1.77 -9.80
CA THR A 97 -5.58 1.93 -11.19
C THR A 97 -4.31 2.76 -11.18
N ALA A 98 -3.41 2.54 -12.14
CA ALA A 98 -2.16 3.29 -12.27
C ALA A 98 -2.44 4.80 -12.33
N LYS A 99 -3.43 5.20 -13.14
CA LYS A 99 -3.89 6.59 -13.25
C LYS A 99 -4.31 7.18 -11.90
N ALA A 100 -5.15 6.47 -11.13
CA ALA A 100 -5.62 6.99 -9.85
C ALA A 100 -4.50 7.09 -8.82
N ILE A 101 -3.51 6.19 -8.87
CA ILE A 101 -2.31 6.25 -8.05
C ILE A 101 -1.45 7.45 -8.46
N GLU A 102 -1.17 7.62 -9.75
CA GLU A 102 -0.38 8.74 -10.28
C GLU A 102 -0.99 10.10 -9.92
N GLU A 103 -2.31 10.25 -10.01
CA GLU A 103 -3.02 11.45 -9.57
C GLU A 103 -2.91 11.70 -8.05
N ALA A 104 -2.76 10.64 -7.25
CA ALA A 104 -2.68 10.73 -5.79
C ALA A 104 -1.25 10.99 -5.26
N ILE A 105 -0.21 10.64 -6.02
CA ILE A 105 1.21 10.83 -5.64
C ILE A 105 1.83 12.10 -6.22
N ALA A 106 1.13 12.79 -7.14
CA ALA A 106 1.53 14.08 -7.71
C ALA A 106 1.47 15.22 -6.69
#